data_AF-E2BDF9-F1
#
_entry.id   AF-E2BDF9-F1
#
_cell.length_a   1.000
_cell.length_b   1.000
_cell.length_c   1.000
_cell.angle_alpha   90.00
_cell.angle_beta   90.00
_cell.angle_gamma   90.00
#
_symmetry.space_group_name_H-M   'P 1'
#
loop_
_entity.id
_entity.type
_entity.pdbx_description
1 polymer ?
#
loop_
_entity_poly.entity_id
_entity_poly.type
_entity_poly.pdbx_seq_one_letter_code
_entity_poly.pdbx_strand_id
1 'polypeptide(L)'
;MTLQLVLTALYPPIDKQIWSKTLTWQPSDTIYTRISEDGLLFPTVCKEYSQAYIKVLKSEEVVKQIAKFDDLMKQLSRPVGRNITGLYDLYTLYHILSIQVAMNLSLPDWSRSIFPNGRLFSAAMLQYRLYNYNDQLIRLNGGKFQARAYKFYWNYPVNPLTPTGNYSHQKCI
;
A
#
# COMPACT_ATOMS: atom_id res chain seq x y z
N MET A 1 11.76 -6.13 -5.44
CA MET A 1 13.21 -5.93 -5.17
C MET A 1 13.51 -5.63 -3.70
N THR A 2 12.70 -4.86 -2.96
CA THR A 2 12.97 -4.52 -1.54
C THR A 2 13.33 -5.72 -0.65
N LEU A 3 12.57 -6.83 -0.74
CA LEU A 3 12.86 -8.04 0.03
C LEU A 3 14.26 -8.60 -0.23
N GLN A 4 14.71 -8.62 -1.50
CA GLN A 4 16.03 -9.14 -1.86
C GLN A 4 17.16 -8.29 -1.27
N LEU A 5 17.00 -6.96 -1.25
CA LEU A 5 17.98 -6.06 -0.63
C LEU A 5 18.08 -6.30 0.88
N VAL A 6 16.93 -6.45 1.55
CA VAL A 6 16.88 -6.75 2.99
C VAL A 6 17.53 -8.10 3.29
N LEU A 7 17.20 -9.15 2.52
CA LEU A 7 17.76 -10.49 2.72
C LEU A 7 19.28 -10.52 2.45
N THR A 8 19.77 -9.74 1.49
CA THR A 8 21.21 -9.63 1.21
C THR A 8 21.97 -9.07 2.42
N ALA A 9 21.41 -8.07 3.10
CA ALA A 9 22.03 -7.49 4.29
C ALA A 9 21.87 -8.38 5.53
N LEU A 10 20.73 -9.07 5.66
CA LEU A 10 20.43 -9.92 6.81
C LEU A 10 21.20 -11.25 6.79
N TYR A 11 21.45 -11.78 5.59
CA TYR A 11 22.12 -13.07 5.39
C TYR A 11 23.32 -12.92 4.45
N PRO A 12 24.42 -12.28 4.89
CA PRO A 12 25.67 -12.33 4.14
C PRO A 12 26.20 -13.78 4.07
N PRO A 13 26.75 -14.23 2.93
CA PRO A 13 27.25 -15.60 2.81
C PRO A 13 28.47 -15.84 3.69
N ILE A 14 28.50 -16.97 4.41
CA ILE A 14 29.64 -17.44 5.21
C ILE A 14 30.09 -18.85 4.79
N ASP A 15 31.39 -19.12 4.94
CA ASP A 15 32.00 -20.43 4.67
C ASP A 15 31.54 -21.06 3.34
N LYS A 16 30.79 -22.17 3.42
CA LYS A 16 30.31 -22.94 2.27
C LYS A 16 29.21 -22.23 1.47
N GLN A 17 28.61 -21.16 1.99
CA GLN A 17 27.63 -20.34 1.28
C GLN A 17 28.30 -19.35 0.30
N ILE A 18 29.61 -19.12 0.42
CA ILE A 18 30.38 -18.26 -0.49
C ILE A 18 30.60 -19.02 -1.79
N TRP A 19 29.69 -18.83 -2.74
CA TRP A 19 29.78 -19.45 -4.07
C TRP A 19 30.61 -18.62 -5.07
N SER A 20 30.81 -17.32 -4.80
CA SER A 20 31.59 -16.40 -5.63
C SER A 20 32.59 -15.61 -4.78
N LYS A 21 33.82 -15.47 -5.29
CA LYS A 21 34.89 -14.66 -4.64
C LYS A 21 34.75 -13.15 -4.89
N THR A 22 33.98 -12.75 -5.90
CA THR A 22 33.83 -11.34 -6.31
C THR A 22 32.48 -10.74 -5.92
N LEU A 23 31.55 -11.57 -5.44
CA LEU A 23 30.19 -11.15 -5.11
C LEU A 23 29.78 -11.70 -3.74
N THR A 24 29.69 -10.81 -2.74
CA THR A 24 29.23 -11.12 -1.39
C THR A 24 27.70 -11.12 -1.31
N TRP A 25 27.08 -12.04 -2.05
CA TRP A 25 25.63 -12.21 -2.12
C TRP A 25 25.29 -13.69 -2.26
N GLN A 26 24.16 -14.11 -1.70
CA GLN A 26 23.62 -15.45 -1.90
C GLN A 26 22.15 -15.39 -2.36
N PRO A 27 21.73 -16.34 -3.22
CA PRO A 27 20.33 -16.43 -3.61
C PRO A 27 19.46 -16.71 -2.39
N SER A 28 18.27 -16.10 -2.38
CA SER A 28 17.23 -16.39 -1.39
C SER A 28 15.94 -16.71 -2.12
N ASP A 29 15.32 -17.82 -1.74
CA ASP A 29 14.03 -18.21 -2.31
C ASP A 29 12.93 -17.27 -1.82
N THR A 30 12.12 -16.78 -2.75
CA THR A 30 11.00 -15.88 -2.44
C THR A 30 9.76 -16.36 -3.17
N ILE A 31 8.67 -16.51 -2.42
CA ILE A 31 7.36 -16.87 -2.97
C ILE A 31 6.54 -15.58 -3.12
N TYR A 32 5.89 -15.42 -4.27
CA TYR A 32 5.04 -14.27 -4.55
C TYR A 32 3.70 -14.73 -5.14
N THR A 33 2.66 -13.95 -4.89
CA THR A 33 1.33 -14.14 -5.49
C THR A 33 1.12 -13.08 -6.57
N ARG A 34 0.43 -13.44 -7.67
CA ARG A 34 0.06 -12.46 -8.69
C ARG A 34 -0.89 -11.43 -8.08
N ILE A 35 -0.75 -10.15 -8.45
CA ILE A 35 -1.57 -9.07 -7.89
C ILE A 35 -3.07 -9.38 -7.99
N SER A 36 -3.54 -9.91 -9.12
CA SER A 36 -4.95 -10.29 -9.34
C SER A 36 -5.48 -11.36 -8.39
N GLU A 37 -4.59 -12.06 -7.68
CA GLU A 37 -4.90 -13.16 -6.77
C GLU A 37 -4.48 -12.81 -5.32
N ASP A 38 -3.85 -11.65 -5.10
CA ASP A 38 -3.31 -11.24 -3.80
C ASP A 38 -4.33 -10.40 -3.02
N GLY A 39 -5.34 -11.08 -2.49
CA GLY A 39 -6.32 -10.47 -1.59
C GLY A 39 -5.79 -10.15 -0.18
N LEU A 40 -4.52 -10.45 0.10
CA LEU A 40 -3.89 -10.18 1.39
C LEU A 40 -3.27 -8.79 1.44
N LEU A 41 -2.49 -8.43 0.40
CA LEU A 41 -1.83 -7.13 0.30
C LEU A 41 -2.64 -6.12 -0.52
N PHE A 42 -3.47 -6.59 -1.45
CA PHE A 42 -4.27 -5.75 -2.34
C PHE A 42 -5.77 -6.02 -2.15
N PRO A 43 -6.40 -5.51 -1.07
CA PRO A 43 -7.80 -5.82 -0.76
C PRO A 43 -8.78 -5.41 -1.88
N THR A 44 -8.40 -4.44 -2.73
CA THR A 44 -9.21 -3.99 -3.87
C THR A 44 -9.46 -5.05 -4.94
N VAL A 45 -8.64 -6.12 -5.00
CA VAL A 45 -8.91 -7.24 -5.91
C VAL A 45 -10.07 -8.12 -5.41
N CYS A 46 -10.47 -7.93 -4.15
CA CYS A 46 -11.58 -8.63 -3.54
C CYS A 46 -12.89 -7.87 -3.69
N LYS A 47 -13.89 -8.57 -4.23
CA LYS A 47 -15.22 -8.04 -4.49
C LYS A 47 -15.87 -7.50 -3.22
N GLU A 48 -15.70 -8.20 -2.11
CA GLU A 48 -16.28 -7.86 -0.80
C GLU A 48 -15.76 -6.51 -0.30
N TYR A 49 -14.43 -6.33 -0.32
CA TYR A 49 -13.80 -5.06 0.07
C TYR A 49 -14.22 -3.93 -0.88
N SER A 50 -14.13 -4.15 -2.20
CA SER A 50 -14.47 -3.14 -3.20
C SER A 50 -15.92 -2.69 -3.09
N GLN A 51 -16.87 -3.61 -2.86
CA GLN A 51 -18.27 -3.26 -2.63
C GLN A 51 -18.49 -2.49 -1.32
N ALA A 52 -17.84 -2.91 -0.23
CA ALA A 52 -17.91 -2.19 1.04
C ALA A 52 -17.33 -0.77 0.92
N TYR A 53 -16.20 -0.62 0.22
CA TYR A 53 -15.54 0.65 0.01
C TYR A 53 -16.39 1.61 -0.85
N ILE A 54 -17.02 1.11 -1.92
CA ILE A 54 -17.96 1.89 -2.73
C ILE A 54 -19.16 2.37 -1.90
N LYS A 55 -19.68 1.55 -0.96
CA LYS A 55 -20.75 1.97 -0.06
C LYS A 55 -20.31 3.10 0.86
N VAL A 56 -19.09 3.01 1.41
CA VAL A 56 -18.50 4.08 2.23
C VAL A 56 -18.39 5.38 1.44
N LEU A 57 -17.88 5.33 0.21
CA LEU A 57 -17.76 6.52 -0.65
C LEU A 57 -19.10 7.18 -1.00
N LYS A 58 -20.20 6.42 -0.99
CA LYS A 58 -21.56 6.92 -1.24
C LYS A 58 -22.30 7.37 0.01
N SER A 59 -21.73 7.16 1.20
CA SER A 59 -22.36 7.58 2.45
C SER A 59 -22.40 9.11 2.55
N GLU A 60 -23.47 9.65 3.12
CA GLU A 60 -23.68 11.10 3.20
C GLU A 60 -22.54 11.80 3.95
N GLU A 61 -22.04 11.19 5.02
CA GLU A 61 -20.93 11.70 5.82
C GLU A 61 -19.64 11.82 4.99
N VAL A 62 -19.27 10.74 4.28
CA VAL A 62 -18.05 10.73 3.46
C VAL A 62 -18.17 11.67 2.27
N VAL A 63 -19.33 11.72 1.61
CA VAL A 63 -19.59 12.67 0.53
C VAL A 63 -19.40 14.11 1.02
N LYS A 64 -19.93 14.46 2.20
CA LYS A 64 -19.71 15.77 2.84
C LYS A 64 -18.24 16.03 3.17
N GLN A 65 -17.47 15.02 3.58
CA GLN A 65 -16.03 15.18 3.82
C GLN A 65 -15.24 15.40 2.53
N ILE A 66 -15.57 14.69 1.45
CA ILE A 66 -14.94 14.83 0.13
C ILE A 66 -15.26 16.19 -0.49
N ALA A 67 -16.51 16.67 -0.38
CA ALA A 67 -16.96 17.94 -0.93
C ALA A 67 -16.16 19.16 -0.42
N LYS A 68 -15.54 19.05 0.76
CA LYS A 68 -14.62 20.08 1.30
C LYS A 68 -13.36 20.32 0.45
N PHE A 69 -13.12 19.47 -0.54
CA PHE A 69 -11.98 19.55 -1.45
C PHE A 69 -12.40 19.87 -2.89
N ASP A 70 -13.68 20.10 -3.19
CA ASP A 70 -14.17 20.33 -4.55
C ASP A 70 -13.52 21.55 -5.21
N ASP A 71 -13.32 22.62 -4.45
CA ASP A 71 -12.63 23.82 -4.91
C ASP A 71 -11.14 23.56 -5.19
N LEU A 72 -10.48 22.76 -4.34
CA LEU A 72 -9.11 22.33 -4.56
C LEU A 72 -8.98 21.48 -5.83
N MET A 73 -9.92 20.55 -6.06
CA MET A 73 -9.96 19.74 -7.27
C MET A 73 -10.09 20.63 -8.52
N LYS A 74 -11.02 21.59 -8.51
CA LYS A 74 -11.21 22.56 -9.60
C LYS A 74 -9.96 23.42 -9.83
N GLN A 75 -9.36 23.92 -8.76
CA GLN A 75 -8.16 24.77 -8.83
C GLN A 75 -6.98 24.02 -9.44
N LEU A 76 -6.83 22.72 -9.13
CA LEU A 76 -5.68 21.93 -9.54
C LEU A 76 -5.82 21.29 -10.92
N SER A 77 -7.03 21.13 -11.45
CA SER A 77 -7.23 20.54 -12.79
C SER A 77 -6.46 21.28 -13.89
N ARG A 78 -6.38 22.61 -13.82
CA ARG A 78 -5.67 23.45 -14.82
C ARG A 78 -4.14 23.30 -14.74
N PRO A 79 -3.47 23.58 -13.60
CA PRO A 79 -2.01 23.49 -13.51
C PRO A 79 -1.47 22.05 -13.63
N VAL A 80 -2.26 21.03 -13.28
CA VAL A 80 -1.87 19.62 -13.44
C VAL A 80 -2.09 19.13 -14.88
N GLY A 81 -2.90 19.83 -15.68
CA GLY A 81 -3.15 19.48 -17.07
C GLY A 81 -4.09 18.28 -17.28
N ARG A 82 -4.81 17.85 -16.24
CA ARG A 82 -5.83 16.79 -16.31
C ARG A 82 -6.98 17.10 -15.35
N ASN A 83 -8.16 16.57 -15.66
CA ASN A 83 -9.30 16.74 -14.76
C ASN A 83 -9.09 15.95 -13.46
N ILE A 84 -9.17 16.63 -12.33
CA ILE A 84 -9.13 16.07 -10.98
C ILE A 84 -10.57 15.96 -10.50
N THR A 85 -11.06 14.74 -10.32
CA THR A 85 -12.49 14.46 -10.07
C THR A 85 -12.77 13.80 -8.74
N GLY A 86 -11.73 13.37 -8.03
CA GLY A 86 -11.91 12.70 -6.76
C GLY A 86 -10.71 12.79 -5.85
N LEU A 87 -10.93 12.34 -4.61
CA LEU A 87 -9.92 12.35 -3.57
C LEU A 87 -8.70 11.49 -3.92
N TYR A 88 -8.89 10.41 -4.68
CA TYR A 88 -7.79 9.57 -5.17
C TYR A 88 -6.84 10.32 -6.10
N ASP A 89 -7.34 11.27 -6.91
CA ASP A 89 -6.49 12.11 -7.77
C ASP A 89 -5.60 13.04 -6.94
N LEU A 90 -6.17 13.66 -5.90
CA LEU A 90 -5.44 14.51 -4.96
C LEU A 90 -4.40 13.71 -4.16
N TYR A 91 -4.78 12.52 -3.69
CA TYR A 91 -3.88 11.56 -3.07
C TYR A 91 -2.70 11.21 -3.98
N THR A 92 -2.97 10.93 -5.26
CA THR A 92 -1.94 10.58 -6.23
C THR A 92 -1.01 11.77 -6.48
N LEU A 93 -1.57 12.97 -6.63
CA LEU A 93 -0.79 14.20 -6.82
C LEU A 93 0.13 14.48 -5.63
N TYR A 94 -0.34 14.28 -4.40
CA TYR A 94 0.49 14.41 -3.19
C TYR A 94 1.73 13.50 -3.26
N HIS A 95 1.54 12.25 -3.66
CA HIS A 95 2.63 11.28 -3.78
C HIS A 95 3.59 11.62 -4.91
N ILE A 96 3.08 12.08 -6.06
CA ILE A 96 3.91 12.54 -7.17
C ILE A 96 4.84 13.68 -6.72
N LEU A 97 4.30 14.70 -6.06
CA LEU A 97 5.10 15.82 -5.54
C LEU A 97 6.11 15.35 -4.48
N SER A 98 5.72 14.43 -3.60
CA SER A 98 6.63 13.84 -2.61
C SER A 98 7.80 13.09 -3.27
N ILE A 99 7.53 12.31 -4.31
CA ILE A 99 8.55 11.59 -5.07
C ILE A 99 9.49 12.58 -5.77
N GLN A 100 8.95 13.64 -6.38
CA GLN A 100 9.76 14.67 -7.02
C GLN A 100 10.73 15.33 -6.02
N VAL A 101 10.27 15.66 -4.82
CA VAL A 101 11.16 16.17 -3.75
C VAL A 101 12.20 15.14 -3.35
N ALA A 102 11.83 13.87 -3.15
CA ALA A 102 12.76 12.80 -2.81
C ALA A 102 13.82 12.56 -3.89
N MET A 103 13.51 12.90 -5.14
CA MET A 103 14.42 12.85 -6.29
C MET A 103 15.19 14.16 -6.53
N ASN A 104 15.12 15.12 -5.60
CA ASN A 104 15.73 16.46 -5.72
C ASN A 104 15.28 17.25 -6.96
N LEU A 105 14.05 17.03 -7.42
CA LEU A 105 13.45 17.79 -8.52
C LEU A 105 12.78 19.06 -7.99
N SER A 106 12.88 20.13 -8.77
CA SER A 106 12.16 21.37 -8.48
C SER A 106 10.65 21.16 -8.64
N LEU A 107 9.88 21.61 -7.64
CA LEU A 107 8.43 21.61 -7.74
C LEU A 107 7.90 22.85 -8.47
N PRO A 108 6.74 22.75 -9.14
CA PRO A 108 6.07 23.92 -9.69
C PRO A 108 5.68 24.95 -8.62
N ASP A 109 5.71 26.24 -8.94
CA ASP A 109 5.44 27.30 -7.96
C ASP A 109 4.04 27.21 -7.31
N TRP A 110 3.05 26.75 -8.07
CA TRP A 110 1.68 26.59 -7.57
C TRP A 110 1.57 25.56 -6.44
N SER A 111 2.52 24.61 -6.30
CA SER A 111 2.42 23.56 -5.29
C SER A 111 2.81 24.04 -3.89
N ARG A 112 3.57 25.15 -3.79
CA ARG A 112 4.14 25.64 -2.52
C ARG A 112 3.10 25.98 -1.46
N SER A 113 1.89 26.40 -1.86
CA SER A 113 0.81 26.78 -0.94
C SER A 113 -0.01 25.59 -0.43
N ILE A 114 0.11 24.41 -1.06
CA ILE A 114 -0.74 23.24 -0.78
C ILE A 114 0.05 22.00 -0.34
N PHE A 115 1.36 21.97 -0.58
CA PHE A 115 2.30 20.89 -0.29
C PHE A 115 3.54 21.48 0.44
N PRO A 116 4.18 20.78 1.39
CA PRO A 116 3.90 19.41 1.84
C PRO A 116 2.81 19.31 2.90
N ASN A 117 2.55 20.36 3.67
CA ASN A 117 1.66 20.30 4.85
C ASN A 117 0.32 21.04 4.65
N GLY A 118 -0.08 21.31 3.40
CA GLY A 118 -1.29 22.05 3.08
C GLY A 118 -2.51 21.16 2.82
N ARG A 119 -3.53 21.71 2.14
CA ARG A 119 -4.79 20.99 1.87
C ARG A 119 -4.62 19.71 1.06
N LEU A 120 -3.55 19.60 0.27
CA LEU A 120 -3.25 18.38 -0.48
C LEU A 120 -2.85 17.22 0.45
N PHE A 121 -2.13 17.50 1.53
CA PHE A 121 -1.85 16.53 2.59
C PHE A 121 -3.11 16.09 3.30
N SER A 122 -4.00 17.03 3.65
CA SER A 122 -5.29 16.71 4.27
C SER A 122 -6.14 15.80 3.38
N ALA A 123 -6.15 16.04 2.06
CA ALA A 123 -6.84 15.20 1.09
C ALA A 123 -6.25 13.78 1.03
N ALA A 124 -4.92 13.67 0.95
CA ALA A 124 -4.22 12.38 0.95
C ALA A 124 -4.45 11.59 2.26
N MET A 125 -4.44 12.28 3.40
CA MET A 125 -4.72 11.68 4.71
C MET A 125 -6.16 11.19 4.81
N LEU A 126 -7.13 11.95 4.29
CA LEU A 126 -8.52 11.49 4.23
C LEU A 126 -8.63 10.23 3.35
N GLN A 127 -7.96 10.19 2.20
CA GLN A 127 -7.96 9.00 1.33
C GLN A 127 -7.41 7.77 2.06
N TYR A 128 -6.33 7.91 2.84
CA TYR A 128 -5.81 6.83 3.67
C TYR A 128 -6.80 6.34 4.72
N ARG A 129 -7.48 7.27 5.41
CA ARG A 129 -8.51 6.92 6.40
C ARG A 129 -9.67 6.18 5.77
N LEU A 130 -10.11 6.60 4.58
CA LEU A 130 -11.24 5.96 3.89
C LEU A 130 -10.97 4.49 3.54
N TYR A 131 -9.72 4.10 3.26
CA TYR A 131 -9.38 2.69 3.04
C TYR A 131 -9.65 1.78 4.25
N ASN A 132 -9.79 2.36 5.45
CA ASN A 132 -10.03 1.68 6.72
C ASN A 132 -11.12 2.41 7.53
N TYR A 133 -12.14 2.94 6.86
CA TYR A 133 -13.11 3.87 7.46
C TYR A 133 -13.92 3.29 8.64
N ASN A 134 -14.29 2.02 8.55
CA ASN A 134 -15.11 1.32 9.53
C ASN A 134 -14.59 -0.09 9.78
N ASP A 135 -15.13 -0.75 10.81
CA ASP A 135 -14.71 -2.10 11.22
C ASP A 135 -14.78 -3.12 10.09
N GLN A 136 -15.76 -2.99 9.18
CA GLN A 136 -15.86 -3.88 8.03
C GLN A 136 -14.64 -3.73 7.10
N LEU A 137 -14.27 -2.50 6.73
CA LEU A 137 -13.09 -2.25 5.89
C LEU A 137 -11.79 -2.61 6.60
N ILE A 138 -11.66 -2.31 7.89
CA ILE A 138 -10.49 -2.67 8.71
C ILE A 138 -10.29 -4.20 8.68
N ARG A 139 -11.37 -4.97 8.91
CA ARG A 139 -11.33 -6.43 8.90
C ARG A 139 -10.99 -7.01 7.52
N LEU A 140 -11.55 -6.44 6.46
CA LEU A 140 -11.35 -6.90 5.08
C LEU A 140 -9.97 -6.49 4.51
N ASN A 141 -9.35 -5.45 5.07
CA ASN A 141 -8.01 -4.99 4.72
C ASN A 141 -6.97 -5.59 5.68
N GLY A 142 -6.45 -4.80 6.62
CA GLY A 142 -5.38 -5.23 7.54
C GLY A 142 -5.75 -6.42 8.44
N GLY A 143 -7.03 -6.63 8.72
CA GLY A 143 -7.51 -7.76 9.54
C GLY A 143 -7.19 -9.13 8.93
N LYS A 144 -7.16 -9.26 7.59
CA LYS A 144 -6.76 -10.52 6.93
C LYS A 144 -5.31 -10.87 7.23
N PHE A 145 -4.42 -9.88 7.16
CA PHE A 145 -3.02 -10.06 7.51
C PHE A 145 -2.83 -10.43 8.98
N GLN A 146 -3.49 -9.72 9.90
CA GLN A 146 -3.41 -10.01 11.34
C GLN A 146 -3.90 -11.43 11.66
N ALA A 147 -5.01 -11.87 11.08
CA ALA A 147 -5.53 -13.23 11.27
C ALA A 147 -4.54 -14.29 10.76
N ARG A 148 -3.87 -14.05 9.63
CA ARG A 148 -2.85 -14.94 9.09
C ARG A 148 -1.61 -14.99 9.97
N ALA A 149 -1.11 -13.84 10.41
CA ALA A 149 0.02 -13.75 11.32
C ALA A 149 -0.29 -14.49 12.63
N TYR A 150 -1.45 -14.27 13.23
CA TYR A 150 -1.87 -14.95 14.45
C TYR A 150 -1.95 -16.48 14.28
N LYS A 151 -2.56 -16.96 13.18
CA LYS A 151 -2.59 -18.39 12.86
C LYS A 151 -1.19 -18.98 12.68
N PHE A 152 -0.29 -18.25 12.03
CA PHE A 152 1.10 -18.68 11.86
C PHE A 152 1.81 -18.82 13.21
N TYR A 153 1.70 -17.82 14.09
CA TYR A 153 2.32 -17.87 15.43
C TYR A 153 1.73 -18.97 16.32
N TRP A 154 0.41 -19.18 16.29
CA TRP A 154 -0.26 -20.12 17.19
C TRP A 154 -0.20 -21.59 16.72
N ASN A 155 -0.18 -21.80 15.40
CA ASN A 155 -0.10 -23.15 14.83
C ASN A 155 1.34 -23.59 14.55
N TYR A 156 2.35 -22.84 15.00
CA TYR A 156 3.74 -23.26 14.85
C TYR A 156 4.06 -24.36 15.88
N PRO A 157 4.28 -25.62 15.47
CA PRO A 157 4.78 -26.63 16.41
C PRO A 157 6.17 -26.21 16.89
N VAL A 158 6.53 -26.61 18.11
CA VAL A 158 7.83 -26.32 18.76
C VAL A 158 9.03 -26.98 18.02
N ASN A 159 8.80 -27.63 16.86
CA ASN A 159 9.83 -28.33 16.09
C ASN A 159 9.78 -27.93 14.59
N PRO A 160 10.80 -27.23 14.04
CA PRO A 160 10.67 -26.42 12.81
C PRO A 160 11.08 -27.08 11.48
N LEU A 161 11.40 -28.38 11.45
CA LEU A 161 12.13 -28.97 10.30
C LEU A 161 11.28 -29.53 9.16
N THR A 162 9.96 -29.31 9.16
CA THR A 162 9.12 -29.64 8.00
C THR A 162 8.22 -28.46 7.65
N PRO A 163 8.35 -27.87 6.45
CA PRO A 163 7.37 -26.93 5.93
C PRO A 163 6.10 -27.71 5.56
N THR A 164 5.30 -28.10 6.56
CA THR A 164 3.96 -28.64 6.32
C THR A 164 3.01 -27.46 6.13
N GLY A 165 2.98 -26.94 4.93
CA GLY A 165 2.02 -25.91 4.59
C GLY A 165 1.99 -25.70 3.09
N ASN A 166 1.03 -26.33 2.42
CA ASN A 166 0.48 -25.74 1.21
C ASN A 166 0.06 -24.32 1.61
N TYR A 167 0.88 -23.33 1.27
CA TYR A 167 0.50 -21.93 1.36
C TYR A 167 -0.56 -21.73 0.28
N SER A 168 -1.79 -22.11 0.63
CA SER A 168 -2.99 -21.81 -0.13
C SER A 168 -2.88 -20.35 -0.57
N HIS A 169 -2.79 -20.14 -1.88
CA HIS A 169 -2.98 -18.82 -2.48
C HIS A 169 -4.38 -18.39 -2.08
N GLN A 170 -4.45 -17.64 -0.99
CA GLN A 170 -5.73 -17.33 -0.41
C GLN A 170 -6.36 -16.25 -1.27
N LYS A 171 -7.22 -16.73 -2.16
CA LYS A 171 -8.20 -15.95 -2.91
C LYS A 171 -9.01 -15.13 -1.91
N CYS A 172 -9.80 -14.22 -2.42
CA CYS A 172 -10.64 -13.32 -1.64
C CYS A 172 -11.64 -13.97 -0.65
N ILE A 173 -11.67 -15.32 -0.59
CA ILE A 173 -12.50 -16.21 0.23
C ILE A 173 -11.73 -16.65 1.49
#